data_AF-A0A1W1CBF6-F1
#
_entry.id   AF-A0A1W1CBF6-F1
#
_cell.length_a   1.000
_cell.length_b   1.000
_cell.length_c   1.000
_cell.angle_alpha   90.00
_cell.angle_beta   90.00
_cell.angle_gamma   90.00
#
_symmetry.space_group_name_H-M   'P 1'
#
loop_
_entity.id
_entity.type
_entity.pdbx_description
1 polymer ?
#
loop_
_entity_poly.entity_id
_entity_poly.type
_entity_poly.pdbx_seq_one_letter_code
_entity_poly.pdbx_strand_id
1 'polypeptide(L)'
;MKRSGFTLIELIFVIVIIGVLAAVAVPKFKNLKQNADAASVVKTSVDAINSIPSAYVNLKDLEEDNATASDLQKVVTVNGKGWVAAGTAGTNGQTYTYTDPEGTAGSNDVSIITFNPADRNATLVIDCTKFVDSTTQTKCKKKIGDGNTDTLDINVSF
;
A
#
# COMPACT_ATOMS: atom_id res chain seq x y z
N MET A 1 38.87 -35.47 28.04
CA MET A 1 37.73 -34.54 27.96
C MET A 1 36.49 -35.35 27.61
N LYS A 2 35.50 -35.48 28.51
CA LYS A 2 34.22 -36.14 28.20
C LYS A 2 33.45 -35.21 27.24
N ARG A 3 33.29 -35.63 25.98
CA ARG A 3 32.32 -34.99 25.08
C ARG A 3 30.92 -35.34 25.60
N SER A 4 30.23 -34.38 26.19
CA SER A 4 28.79 -34.48 26.43
C SER A 4 28.11 -34.39 25.07
N GLY A 5 27.76 -35.54 24.50
CA GLY A 5 26.97 -35.60 23.27
C GLY A 5 25.53 -35.23 23.56
N PHE A 6 24.91 -34.48 22.65
CA PHE A 6 23.48 -34.21 22.66
C PHE A 6 22.71 -35.52 22.51
N THR A 7 21.69 -35.78 23.34
CA THR A 7 20.95 -37.03 23.24
C THR A 7 19.94 -36.97 22.09
N LEU A 8 19.68 -38.12 21.45
CA LEU A 8 18.64 -38.20 20.41
C LEU A 8 17.25 -37.80 20.96
N ILE A 9 16.97 -38.12 22.22
CA ILE A 9 15.69 -37.80 22.85
C ILE A 9 15.50 -36.29 23.06
N GLU A 10 16.57 -35.55 23.39
CA GLU A 10 16.52 -34.08 23.47
C GLU A 10 16.20 -33.47 22.10
N LEU A 11 16.80 -33.99 21.03
CA LEU A 11 16.52 -33.50 19.67
C LEU A 11 15.05 -33.73 19.29
N ILE A 12 14.51 -34.90 19.63
CA ILE A 12 13.12 -35.26 19.32
C ILE A 12 12.15 -34.36 20.09
N PHE A 13 12.40 -34.09 21.37
CA PHE A 13 11.54 -33.19 22.13
C PHE A 13 11.56 -31.75 21.58
N VAL A 14 12.72 -31.26 21.14
CA VAL A 14 12.85 -29.92 20.55
C VAL A 14 12.02 -29.78 19.27
N ILE A 15 12.12 -30.74 18.34
CA ILE A 15 11.34 -30.68 17.09
C ILE A 15 9.83 -30.80 17.35
N VAL A 16 9.42 -31.57 18.37
CA VAL A 16 8.01 -31.67 18.77
C VAL A 16 7.49 -30.33 19.29
N ILE A 17 8.25 -29.68 20.17
CA ILE A 17 7.87 -28.37 20.72
C ILE A 17 7.80 -27.31 19.60
N ILE A 18 8.81 -27.25 18.72
CA ILE A 18 8.80 -26.33 17.57
C ILE A 18 7.63 -26.64 16.64
N GLY A 19 7.30 -27.92 16.43
CA GLY A 19 6.15 -28.34 15.62
C GLY A 19 4.82 -27.82 16.17
N VAL A 20 4.58 -27.94 17.48
CA VAL A 20 3.36 -27.43 18.12
C VAL A 20 3.29 -25.90 18.05
N LEU A 21 4.40 -25.21 18.32
CA LEU A 21 4.45 -23.75 18.24
C LEU A 21 4.21 -23.25 16.81
N ALA A 22 4.79 -23.90 15.81
CA ALA A 22 4.61 -23.55 14.41
C ALA A 22 3.14 -23.72 13.96
N ALA A 23 2.47 -24.79 14.38
CA ALA A 23 1.07 -25.06 14.02
C ALA A 23 0.11 -23.93 14.45
N VAL A 24 0.37 -23.28 15.59
CA VAL A 24 -0.46 -22.16 16.09
C VAL A 24 0.03 -20.81 15.55
N ALA A 25 1.34 -20.64 15.38
CA ALA A 25 1.93 -19.36 14.97
C ALA A 25 1.66 -19.02 13.50
N VAL A 26 1.77 -19.99 12.58
CA VAL A 26 1.60 -19.78 11.14
C VAL A 26 0.24 -19.18 10.76
N PRO A 27 -0.92 -19.74 11.18
CA PRO A 27 -2.21 -19.17 10.81
C PRO A 27 -2.43 -17.77 11.40
N LYS A 28 -1.94 -17.53 12.62
CA LYS A 28 -1.99 -16.19 13.25
C LYS A 28 -1.15 -15.18 12.49
N PHE A 29 0.07 -15.54 12.11
CA PHE A 29 0.95 -14.68 11.34
C PHE A 29 0.37 -14.36 9.95
N LYS A 30 -0.20 -15.35 9.25
CA LYS A 30 -0.90 -15.12 7.98
C LYS A 30 -2.04 -14.11 8.15
N ASN A 31 -2.88 -14.27 9.17
CA ASN A 31 -3.99 -13.36 9.40
C ASN A 31 -3.53 -11.93 9.72
N LEU A 32 -2.49 -11.78 10.54
CA LEU A 32 -1.89 -10.48 10.86
C LEU A 32 -1.32 -9.80 9.62
N LYS A 33 -0.58 -10.55 8.79
CA LYS A 33 -0.03 -10.04 7.53
C LYS A 33 -1.13 -9.52 6.61
N GLN A 34 -2.18 -10.30 6.37
CA GLN A 34 -3.33 -9.88 5.54
C GLN A 34 -4.02 -8.61 6.09
N ASN A 35 -4.14 -8.49 7.41
CA ASN A 35 -4.69 -7.29 8.04
C ASN A 35 -3.77 -6.07 7.83
N ALA A 36 -2.47 -6.26 7.97
CA ALA A 36 -1.47 -5.22 7.78
C ALA A 36 -1.43 -4.75 6.32
N ASP A 37 -1.46 -5.67 5.36
CA ASP A 37 -1.44 -5.36 3.93
C ASP A 37 -2.69 -4.53 3.54
N ALA A 38 -3.89 -4.98 3.92
CA ALA A 38 -5.13 -4.24 3.70
C ALA A 38 -5.17 -2.89 4.43
N ALA A 39 -4.63 -2.81 5.65
CA ALA A 39 -4.57 -1.56 6.41
C ALA A 39 -3.62 -0.55 5.80
N SER A 40 -2.43 -1.01 5.42
CA SER A 40 -1.36 -0.18 4.91
C SER A 40 -1.77 0.45 3.59
N VAL A 41 -2.33 -0.34 2.65
CA VAL A 41 -2.71 0.22 1.34
C VAL A 41 -3.77 1.30 1.50
N VAL A 42 -4.84 1.05 2.26
CA VAL A 42 -5.94 2.02 2.43
C VAL A 42 -5.42 3.27 3.12
N LYS A 43 -4.68 3.12 4.23
CA LYS A 43 -4.16 4.26 4.98
C LYS A 43 -3.18 5.08 4.15
N THR A 44 -2.18 4.45 3.54
CA THR A 44 -1.18 5.17 2.73
C THR A 44 -1.82 5.86 1.54
N SER A 45 -2.81 5.23 0.89
CA SER A 45 -3.52 5.82 -0.24
C SER A 45 -4.29 7.08 0.15
N VAL A 46 -5.05 7.01 1.25
CA VAL A 46 -5.85 8.12 1.76
C VAL A 46 -4.96 9.24 2.30
N ASP A 47 -3.87 8.91 3.01
CA ASP A 47 -2.91 9.90 3.49
C ASP A 47 -2.22 10.61 2.33
N ALA A 48 -1.82 9.87 1.30
CA ALA A 48 -1.18 10.42 0.11
C ALA A 48 -2.08 11.44 -0.58
N ILE A 49 -3.33 11.07 -0.88
CA ILE A 49 -4.24 11.98 -1.59
C ILE A 49 -4.61 13.21 -0.74
N ASN A 50 -4.82 13.05 0.57
CA ASN A 50 -5.12 14.18 1.47
C ASN A 50 -3.96 15.15 1.67
N SER A 51 -2.72 14.73 1.42
CA SER A 51 -1.55 15.62 1.47
C SER A 51 -1.40 16.55 0.26
N ILE A 52 -2.13 16.27 -0.83
CA ILE A 52 -1.96 17.01 -2.10
C ILE A 52 -2.41 18.47 -1.98
N PRO A 53 -3.59 18.81 -1.40
CA PRO A 53 -4.03 20.20 -1.34
C PRO A 53 -3.11 21.08 -0.48
N SER A 54 -2.62 20.56 0.64
CA SER A 54 -1.71 21.31 1.51
C SER A 54 -0.33 21.47 0.87
N ALA A 55 0.19 20.44 0.20
CA ALA A 55 1.42 20.53 -0.59
C ALA A 55 1.30 21.57 -1.71
N TYR A 56 0.15 21.62 -2.40
CA TYR A 56 -0.12 22.57 -3.47
C TYR A 56 -0.06 24.02 -2.99
N VAL A 57 -0.78 24.35 -1.92
CA VAL A 57 -0.83 25.73 -1.41
C VAL A 57 0.56 26.20 -0.97
N ASN A 58 1.32 25.35 -0.30
CA ASN A 58 2.69 25.68 0.12
C ASN A 58 3.63 25.89 -1.08
N LEU A 59 3.53 25.07 -2.12
CA LEU A 59 4.33 25.24 -3.33
C LEU A 59 4.02 26.56 -4.04
N LYS A 60 2.74 26.87 -4.21
CA LYS A 60 2.29 28.09 -4.89
C LYS A 60 2.79 29.35 -4.18
N ASP A 61 2.82 29.33 -2.85
CA ASP A 61 3.37 30.41 -2.03
C ASP A 61 4.91 30.51 -2.18
N LEU A 62 5.62 29.39 -2.13
CA LEU A 62 7.09 29.35 -2.28
C LEU A 62 7.57 29.78 -3.66
N GLU A 63 6.78 29.54 -4.71
CA GLU A 63 7.13 29.87 -6.09
C GLU A 63 6.48 31.17 -6.58
N GLU A 64 5.87 31.96 -5.69
CA GLU A 64 5.22 33.24 -6.01
C GLU A 64 4.25 33.13 -7.22
N ASP A 65 3.32 32.18 -7.15
CA ASP A 65 2.38 31.85 -8.24
C ASP A 65 3.01 31.29 -9.54
N ASN A 66 4.33 31.06 -9.59
CA ASN A 66 4.98 30.42 -10.74
C ASN A 66 4.91 28.89 -10.72
N ALA A 67 4.31 28.29 -9.69
CA ALA A 67 4.14 26.84 -9.60
C ALA A 67 3.26 26.30 -10.71
N THR A 68 3.84 25.42 -11.54
CA THR A 68 3.07 24.70 -12.55
C THR A 68 2.44 23.46 -11.93
N ALA A 69 1.39 22.96 -12.56
CA ALA A 69 0.77 21.73 -12.08
C ALA A 69 1.71 20.51 -12.15
N SER A 70 2.76 20.60 -12.98
CA SER A 70 3.86 19.64 -13.08
C SER A 70 4.74 19.58 -11.83
N ASP A 71 4.85 20.68 -11.08
CA ASP A 71 5.71 20.80 -9.90
C ASP A 71 5.08 20.15 -8.65
N LEU A 72 3.75 20.05 -8.62
CA LEU A 72 2.99 19.39 -7.55
C LEU A 72 3.34 17.92 -7.37
N GLN A 73 3.61 17.24 -8.49
CA GLN A 73 3.96 15.82 -8.51
C GLN A 73 5.38 15.58 -7.99
N LYS A 74 6.24 16.61 -7.95
CA LYS A 74 7.57 16.53 -7.33
C LYS A 74 7.49 16.56 -5.80
N VAL A 75 6.41 17.10 -5.23
CA VAL A 75 6.26 17.25 -3.78
C VAL A 75 5.48 16.10 -3.15
N VAL A 76 4.56 15.48 -3.88
CA VAL A 76 3.87 14.27 -3.42
C VAL A 76 4.44 13.05 -4.13
N THR A 77 5.40 12.38 -3.47
CA THR A 77 5.91 11.08 -3.90
C THR A 77 5.42 9.99 -2.97
N VAL A 78 4.69 9.01 -3.51
CA VAL A 78 4.30 7.82 -2.76
C VAL A 78 5.40 6.79 -2.91
N ASN A 79 6.18 6.61 -1.84
CA ASN A 79 7.24 5.61 -1.77
C ASN A 79 6.90 4.54 -0.73
N GLY A 80 7.16 3.28 -1.06
CA GLY A 80 6.94 2.18 -0.13
C GLY A 80 6.98 0.82 -0.80
N LYS A 81 7.07 -0.23 0.01
CA LYS A 81 7.04 -1.61 -0.49
C LYS A 81 5.71 -1.89 -1.18
N GLY A 82 5.76 -2.29 -2.45
CA GLY A 82 4.57 -2.60 -3.28
C GLY A 82 4.04 -1.40 -4.07
N TRP A 83 4.57 -0.19 -3.85
CA TRP A 83 4.23 0.98 -4.64
C TRP A 83 5.20 1.15 -5.81
N VAL A 84 4.65 1.41 -6.98
CA VAL A 84 5.39 1.69 -8.20
C VAL A 84 4.86 2.99 -8.79
N ALA A 85 5.75 3.93 -9.08
CA ALA A 85 5.42 5.11 -9.86
C ALA A 85 5.53 4.79 -11.35
N ALA A 86 4.51 5.16 -12.12
CA ALA A 86 4.50 5.03 -13.57
C ALA A 86 4.11 6.36 -14.23
N GLY A 87 4.73 6.66 -15.37
CA GLY A 87 4.67 7.98 -16.01
C GLY A 87 5.90 8.84 -15.73
N THR A 88 5.99 9.97 -16.41
CA THR A 88 7.08 10.95 -16.25
C THR A 88 6.63 12.06 -15.31
N ALA A 89 7.43 12.36 -14.29
CA ALA A 89 7.14 13.43 -13.35
C ALA A 89 6.92 14.75 -14.11
N GLY A 90 5.79 15.40 -13.86
CA GLY A 90 5.41 16.64 -14.51
C GLY A 90 4.64 16.49 -15.83
N THR A 91 4.15 15.30 -16.14
CA THR A 91 3.26 15.05 -17.29
C THR A 91 1.85 14.69 -16.85
N ASN A 92 0.90 14.83 -17.78
CA ASN A 92 -0.48 14.38 -17.56
C ASN A 92 -0.51 12.86 -17.37
N GLY A 93 -1.09 12.40 -16.26
CA GLY A 93 -1.31 10.98 -16.00
C GLY A 93 -0.17 10.28 -15.26
N GLN A 94 0.63 10.99 -14.44
CA GLN A 94 1.51 10.33 -13.48
C GLN A 94 0.66 9.48 -12.54
N THR A 95 0.97 8.20 -12.42
CA THR A 95 0.29 7.27 -11.54
C THR A 95 1.22 6.71 -10.47
N TYR A 96 0.66 6.48 -9.29
CA TYR A 96 1.25 5.66 -8.25
C TYR A 96 0.34 4.47 -8.02
N THR A 97 0.88 3.29 -8.28
CA THR A 97 0.12 2.05 -8.22
C THR A 97 0.67 1.18 -7.11
N TYR A 98 -0.21 0.70 -6.24
CA TYR A 98 0.07 -0.38 -5.33
C TYR A 98 -0.41 -1.69 -5.93
N THR A 99 0.52 -2.62 -6.16
CA THR A 99 0.22 -3.99 -6.57
C THR A 99 0.34 -4.91 -5.36
N ASP A 100 -0.62 -5.84 -5.22
CA ASP A 100 -0.55 -6.90 -4.20
C ASP A 100 0.82 -7.63 -4.29
N PRO A 101 1.58 -7.76 -3.18
CA PRO A 101 2.84 -8.49 -3.17
C PRO A 101 2.76 -9.95 -3.62
N GLU A 102 1.59 -10.59 -3.52
CA GLU A 102 1.35 -11.96 -4.00
C GLU A 102 0.82 -12.00 -5.44
N GLY A 103 0.59 -10.83 -6.05
CA GLY A 103 -0.04 -10.67 -7.35
C GLY A 103 0.90 -10.27 -8.48
N THR A 104 0.31 -10.06 -9.66
CA THR A 104 1.00 -9.61 -10.87
C THR A 104 0.63 -8.16 -11.18
N ALA A 105 1.64 -7.33 -11.49
CA ALA A 105 1.44 -5.94 -11.90
C ALA A 105 0.45 -5.83 -13.07
N GLY A 106 -0.45 -4.85 -13.02
CA GLY A 106 -1.52 -4.64 -14.01
C GLY A 106 -2.77 -5.50 -13.81
N SER A 107 -2.65 -6.66 -13.14
CA SER A 107 -3.80 -7.54 -12.84
C SER A 107 -4.26 -7.41 -11.39
N ASN A 108 -3.33 -7.17 -10.47
CA ASN A 108 -3.53 -7.10 -9.02
C ASN A 108 -3.19 -5.72 -8.45
N ASP A 109 -3.45 -4.68 -9.24
CA ASP A 109 -3.27 -3.30 -8.84
C ASP A 109 -4.46 -2.89 -7.97
N VAL A 110 -4.24 -2.86 -6.66
CA VAL A 110 -5.28 -2.64 -5.65
C VAL A 110 -5.53 -1.16 -5.43
N SER A 111 -4.50 -0.32 -5.49
CA SER A 111 -4.66 1.13 -5.34
C SER A 111 -3.96 1.85 -6.46
N ILE A 112 -4.63 2.83 -7.05
CA ILE A 112 -4.09 3.66 -8.13
C ILE A 112 -4.40 5.10 -7.77
N ILE A 113 -3.35 5.89 -7.59
CA ILE A 113 -3.42 7.34 -7.44
C ILE A 113 -2.99 7.94 -8.77
N THR A 114 -3.87 8.68 -9.43
CA THR A 114 -3.60 9.36 -10.69
C THR A 114 -3.56 10.86 -10.47
N PHE A 115 -2.49 11.49 -10.94
CA PHE A 115 -2.33 12.93 -10.93
C PHE A 115 -2.56 13.48 -12.33
N ASN A 116 -3.53 14.36 -12.45
CA ASN A 116 -3.77 15.12 -13.68
C ASN A 116 -3.46 16.61 -13.42
N PRO A 117 -2.24 17.06 -13.78
CA PRO A 117 -1.82 18.42 -13.57
C PRO A 117 -2.59 19.41 -14.46
N ALA A 118 -2.96 19.06 -15.70
CA ALA A 118 -3.76 19.93 -16.55
C ALA A 118 -5.12 20.30 -15.91
N ASP A 119 -5.77 19.31 -15.29
CA ASP A 119 -7.10 19.47 -14.69
C ASP A 119 -7.05 19.78 -13.18
N ARG A 120 -5.84 19.94 -12.60
CA ARG A 120 -5.60 20.14 -11.16
C ARG A 120 -6.35 19.11 -10.29
N ASN A 121 -6.44 17.90 -10.79
CA ASN A 121 -7.17 16.80 -10.21
C ASN A 121 -6.17 15.75 -9.70
N ALA A 122 -6.49 15.16 -8.56
CA ALA A 122 -5.92 13.89 -8.14
C ALA A 122 -7.06 12.91 -7.87
N THR A 123 -6.94 11.71 -8.40
CA THR A 123 -7.93 10.65 -8.30
C THR A 123 -7.32 9.46 -7.59
N LEU A 124 -7.93 8.97 -6.52
CA LEU A 124 -7.58 7.72 -5.87
C LEU A 124 -8.66 6.69 -6.16
N VAL A 125 -8.24 5.52 -6.64
CA VAL A 125 -9.09 4.34 -6.76
C VAL A 125 -8.49 3.24 -5.90
N ILE A 126 -9.29 2.67 -5.00
CA ILE A 126 -8.97 1.44 -4.26
C ILE A 126 -9.92 0.35 -4.74
N ASP A 127 -9.41 -0.73 -5.32
CA ASP A 127 -10.15 -1.92 -5.70
C ASP A 127 -9.73 -3.11 -4.84
N CYS A 128 -10.53 -3.38 -3.81
CA CYS A 128 -10.28 -4.48 -2.89
C CYS A 128 -10.44 -5.86 -3.54
N THR A 129 -11.02 -5.98 -4.74
CA THR A 129 -11.17 -7.26 -5.45
C THR A 129 -9.88 -7.71 -6.12
N LYS A 130 -8.91 -6.78 -6.28
CA LYS A 130 -7.63 -7.01 -6.93
C LYS A 130 -6.61 -7.72 -6.05
N PHE A 131 -6.87 -7.84 -4.74
CA PHE A 131 -6.08 -8.71 -3.87
C PHE A 131 -6.22 -10.17 -4.28
N VAL A 132 -5.12 -10.92 -4.25
CA VAL A 132 -5.10 -12.35 -4.61
C VAL A 132 -5.82 -13.19 -3.56
N ASP A 133 -5.60 -12.92 -2.28
CA ASP A 133 -6.20 -13.66 -1.17
C ASP A 133 -7.58 -13.10 -0.79
N SER A 134 -8.61 -13.97 -0.81
CA SER A 134 -10.00 -13.59 -0.53
C SER A 134 -10.23 -13.07 0.89
N THR A 135 -9.42 -13.49 1.87
CA THR A 135 -9.50 -12.97 3.24
C THR A 135 -9.00 -11.54 3.30
N THR A 136 -7.91 -11.23 2.58
CA THR A 136 -7.40 -9.86 2.42
C THR A 136 -8.42 -8.98 1.72
N GLN A 137 -9.09 -9.48 0.67
CA GLN A 137 -10.19 -8.77 0.02
C GLN A 137 -11.27 -8.38 1.03
N THR A 138 -11.81 -9.33 1.80
CA THR A 138 -12.85 -9.04 2.81
C THR A 138 -12.39 -8.01 3.84
N LYS A 139 -11.13 -8.09 4.28
CA LYS A 139 -10.54 -7.14 5.24
C LYS A 139 -10.41 -5.74 4.65
N CYS A 140 -10.02 -5.63 3.37
CA CYS A 140 -9.96 -4.37 2.64
C CYS A 140 -11.35 -3.76 2.49
N LYS A 141 -12.36 -4.55 2.05
CA LYS A 141 -13.74 -4.07 1.91
C LYS A 141 -14.27 -3.45 3.20
N LYS A 142 -14.08 -4.15 4.33
CA LYS A 142 -14.45 -3.63 5.65
C LYS A 142 -13.79 -2.29 6.00
N LYS A 143 -12.58 -2.02 5.50
CA LYS A 143 -11.87 -0.76 5.74
C LYS A 143 -12.39 0.40 4.92
N ILE A 144 -12.96 0.12 3.74
CA ILE A 144 -13.54 1.12 2.85
C ILE A 144 -15.09 1.20 2.96
N GLY A 145 -15.68 0.64 4.03
CA GLY A 145 -17.13 0.70 4.25
C GLY A 145 -17.95 -0.37 3.53
N ASP A 146 -17.39 -1.58 3.37
CA ASP A 146 -17.98 -2.77 2.75
C ASP A 146 -18.18 -2.71 1.22
N GLY A 147 -17.72 -1.64 0.57
CA GLY A 147 -17.62 -1.56 -0.89
C GLY A 147 -16.57 -2.49 -1.49
N ASN A 148 -16.73 -2.86 -2.76
CA ASN A 148 -15.69 -3.56 -3.53
C ASN A 148 -14.57 -2.61 -3.98
N THR A 149 -14.98 -1.40 -4.35
CA THR A 149 -14.15 -0.32 -4.86
C THR A 149 -14.53 0.96 -4.15
N ASP A 150 -13.54 1.78 -3.82
CA ASP A 150 -13.74 3.12 -3.31
C ASP A 150 -12.95 4.10 -4.16
N THR A 151 -13.56 5.24 -4.48
CA THR A 151 -13.00 6.26 -5.36
C THR A 151 -13.07 7.60 -4.68
N LEU A 152 -11.92 8.24 -4.48
CA LEU A 152 -11.80 9.54 -3.90
C LEU A 152 -11.17 10.50 -4.89
N ASP A 153 -11.95 11.49 -5.32
CA ASP A 153 -11.50 12.55 -6.20
C ASP A 153 -11.22 13.82 -5.39
N ILE A 154 -9.99 14.32 -5.47
CA ILE A 154 -9.61 15.61 -4.91
C ILE A 154 -9.34 16.57 -6.06
N ASN A 155 -10.23 17.53 -6.21
CA ASN A 155 -10.01 18.64 -7.12
C ASN A 155 -9.39 19.81 -6.34
N VAL A 156 -8.18 20.20 -6.74
CA VAL A 156 -7.49 21.38 -6.21
C VAL A 156 -7.93 22.60 -7.03
N SER A 157 -9.21 22.94 -6.92
CA SER A 157 -9.80 24.11 -7.57
C SER A 157 -9.56 25.36 -6.74
N PHE A 158 -8.65 26.22 -7.21
CA PHE A 158 -8.52 27.62 -6.78
C PHE A 158 -8.27 28.52 -7.98
#